data_AF-A0AAE0E8J8-F1
#
_entry.id   AF-A0AAE0E8J8-F1
#
_cell.length_a   1.000
_cell.length_b   1.000
_cell.length_c   1.000
_cell.angle_alpha   90.00
_cell.angle_beta   90.00
_cell.angle_gamma   90.00
#
_symmetry.space_group_name_H-M   'P 1'
#
loop_
_entity.id
_entity.type
_entity.pdbx_description
1 polymer ?
#
loop_
_entity_poly.entity_id
_entity_poly.type
_entity_poly.pdbx_seq_one_letter_code
_entity_poly.pdbx_strand_id
1 'polypeptide(L)'
;MKHSSARNVIERAFGLLKGRWAILRGWSYYPVKIQCRIILACCLLHNLIRREMPVDPLEHAILEDNDSDNEDEDMNSDFYTHIETSNAWTTWRDNLAREMFEKWLGNRHS
;
A
#
# COMPACT_ATOMS: atom_id res chain seq x y z
N MET A 1 -0.31 17.72 -10.46
CA MET A 1 0.60 17.52 -9.31
C MET A 1 0.09 16.52 -8.26
N LYS A 2 -1.18 16.55 -7.80
CA LYS A 2 -1.68 15.60 -6.78
C LYS A 2 -1.64 14.11 -7.19
N HIS A 3 -1.87 13.81 -8.48
CA HIS A 3 -1.81 12.43 -8.98
C HIS A 3 -0.39 11.83 -9.02
N SER A 4 0.62 12.64 -9.34
CA SER A 4 2.01 12.17 -9.46
C SER A 4 2.60 11.82 -8.09
N SER A 5 2.31 12.60 -7.05
CA SER A 5 2.78 12.35 -5.69
C SER A 5 2.21 11.05 -5.10
N ALA A 6 0.90 10.82 -5.24
CA ALA A 6 0.28 9.58 -4.77
C ALA A 6 0.83 8.34 -5.50
N ARG A 7 1.08 8.47 -6.80
CA ARG A 7 1.69 7.41 -7.60
C ARG A 7 3.11 7.08 -7.13
N ASN A 8 3.93 8.10 -6.88
CA ASN A 8 5.30 7.94 -6.38
C ASN A 8 5.31 7.19 -5.03
N VAL A 9 4.43 7.56 -4.10
CA VAL A 9 4.32 6.87 -2.79
C VAL A 9 3.98 5.39 -2.97
N ILE A 10 3.05 5.08 -3.88
CA ILE A 10 2.65 3.70 -4.17
C ILE A 10 3.79 2.92 -4.81
N GLU A 11 4.48 3.50 -5.80
CA GLU A 11 5.60 2.86 -6.49
C GLU A 11 6.77 2.57 -5.53
N ARG A 12 7.13 3.52 -4.66
CA ARG A 12 8.14 3.31 -3.61
C ARG A 12 7.74 2.22 -2.62
N ALA A 13 6.49 2.18 -2.19
CA ALA A 13 6.00 1.13 -1.29
C ALA A 13 6.09 -0.27 -1.93
N PHE A 14 5.76 -0.39 -3.22
CA PHE A 14 5.93 -1.64 -3.94
C PHE A 14 7.40 -1.99 -4.19
N GLY A 15 8.26 -1.00 -4.43
CA GLY A 15 9.72 -1.17 -4.53
C GLY A 15 10.29 -1.79 -3.27
N LEU A 16 9.97 -1.22 -2.09
CA LEU A 16 10.38 -1.76 -0.79
C LEU A 16 9.91 -3.20 -0.55
N LEU A 17 8.63 -3.49 -0.83
CA LEU A 17 8.08 -4.83 -0.66
C LEU A 17 8.75 -5.86 -1.59
N LYS A 18 9.02 -5.50 -2.85
CA LYS A 18 9.73 -6.38 -3.79
C LYS A 18 11.20 -6.53 -3.44
N GLY A 19 11.85 -5.46 -2.98
CA GLY A 19 13.23 -5.47 -2.50
C GLY A 19 13.40 -6.39 -1.30
N ARG A 20 12.44 -6.41 -0.38
CA ARG A 20 12.49 -7.29 0.79
C ARG A 20 12.07 -8.73 0.50
N TRP A 21 10.99 -8.91 -0.24
CA TRP A 21 10.35 -10.21 -0.44
C TRP A 21 10.56 -10.70 -1.87
N ALA A 22 11.56 -11.56 -2.06
CA ALA A 22 11.91 -12.11 -3.38
C ALA A 22 10.73 -12.82 -4.08
N ILE A 23 9.78 -13.37 -3.32
CA ILE A 23 8.56 -14.00 -3.83
C ILE A 23 7.67 -13.04 -4.63
N LEU A 24 7.79 -11.72 -4.42
CA LEU A 24 7.05 -10.69 -5.13
C LEU A 24 7.75 -10.19 -6.41
N ARG A 25 9.01 -10.59 -6.65
CA ARG A 25 9.81 -10.13 -7.81
C ARG A 25 9.48 -10.91 -9.09
N GLY A 26 9.08 -12.17 -8.95
CA GLY A 26 8.88 -13.09 -10.06
C GLY A 26 7.42 -13.45 -10.32
N TRP A 27 7.19 -14.14 -11.43
CA TRP A 27 5.89 -14.72 -11.73
C TRP A 27 5.61 -15.85 -10.75
N SER A 28 4.40 -15.85 -10.21
CA SER A 28 3.94 -16.87 -9.30
C SER A 28 2.97 -17.79 -10.00
N TYR A 29 3.24 -19.09 -9.96
CA TYR A 29 2.31 -20.12 -10.46
C TYR A 29 1.15 -20.40 -9.49
N TYR A 30 1.04 -19.64 -8.40
CA TYR A 30 -0.06 -19.80 -7.46
C TYR A 30 -1.37 -19.25 -8.03
N PRO A 31 -2.52 -19.88 -7.73
CA PRO A 31 -3.84 -19.30 -7.96
C PRO A 31 -3.95 -17.89 -7.39
N VAL A 32 -4.73 -17.02 -8.05
CA VAL A 32 -4.92 -15.59 -7.67
C VAL A 32 -5.25 -15.42 -6.18
N LYS A 33 -6.11 -16.27 -5.62
CA LYS A 33 -6.47 -16.23 -4.20
C LYS A 33 -5.25 -16.39 -3.27
N ILE A 34 -4.30 -17.23 -3.65
CA ILE A 34 -3.07 -17.47 -2.89
C ILE A 34 -2.09 -16.31 -3.10
N GLN A 35 -1.96 -15.79 -4.33
CA GLN A 35 -1.16 -14.59 -4.59
C GLN A 35 -1.61 -13.40 -3.73
N CYS A 36 -2.93 -13.14 -3.63
CA CYS A 36 -3.47 -12.08 -2.76
C CYS A 36 -3.11 -12.30 -1.28
N ARG A 37 -3.16 -13.56 -0.80
CA ARG A 37 -2.77 -13.89 0.58
C ARG A 37 -1.28 -13.68 0.83
N ILE A 38 -0.43 -14.02 -0.14
CA ILE A 38 1.02 -13.79 -0.07
C ILE A 38 1.30 -12.29 0.04
N ILE A 39 0.71 -11.47 -0.85
CA ILE A 39 0.87 -10.01 -0.82
C ILE A 39 0.42 -9.46 0.54
N LEU A 40 -0.74 -9.88 1.04
CA LEU A 40 -1.26 -9.44 2.33
C LEU A 40 -0.32 -9.84 3.48
N ALA A 41 0.19 -11.07 3.49
CA ALA A 41 1.14 -11.54 4.50
C ALA A 41 2.44 -10.72 4.47
N CYS A 42 2.98 -10.43 3.28
CA CYS A 42 4.16 -9.57 3.12
C CYS A 42 3.92 -8.17 3.68
N CYS A 43 2.75 -7.56 3.42
CA CYS A 43 2.39 -6.26 3.98
C CYS A 43 2.27 -6.29 5.51
N LEU A 44 1.60 -7.32 6.06
CA LEU A 44 1.43 -7.47 7.51
C LEU A 44 2.77 -7.65 8.22
N LEU A 45 3.65 -8.51 7.69
CA LEU A 45 4.99 -8.71 8.24
C LEU A 45 5.84 -7.45 8.13
N HIS A 46 5.78 -6.75 7.01
CA HIS A 46 6.48 -5.48 6.85
C HIS A 46 6.01 -4.44 7.88
N ASN A 47 4.70 -4.29 8.07
CA ASN A 47 4.14 -3.38 9.07
C ASN A 47 4.53 -3.77 10.50
N LEU A 48 4.54 -5.08 10.80
CA LEU A 48 5.01 -5.57 12.10
C LEU A 48 6.47 -5.21 12.33
N ILE A 49 7.33 -5.43 11.34
CA ILE A 49 8.75 -5.09 11.45
C ILE A 49 8.94 -3.59 11.67
N ARG A 50 8.26 -2.73 10.90
CA ARG A 50 8.35 -1.27 11.12
C ARG A 50 7.88 -0.83 12.51
N ARG A 51 6.95 -1.58 13.12
CA ARG A 51 6.46 -1.29 14.47
C ARG A 51 7.44 -1.72 15.56
N GLU A 52 8.01 -2.92 15.43
CA GLU A 52 8.87 -3.51 16.46
C GLU A 52 10.36 -3.15 16.30
N MET A 53 10.78 -2.81 15.08
CA MET A 53 12.16 -2.43 14.76
C MET A 53 12.22 -0.94 14.39
N PRO A 54 12.67 -0.07 15.32
CA PRO A 54 12.75 1.36 15.07
C PRO A 54 13.78 1.72 13.97
N VAL A 55 14.77 0.86 13.75
CA VAL A 55 15.72 0.95 12.64
C VAL A 55 15.78 -0.42 11.98
N ASP A 56 15.47 -0.46 10.69
CA ASP A 56 15.58 -1.66 9.87
C ASP A 56 16.75 -1.50 8.88
N PRO A 57 17.91 -2.12 9.17
CA PRO A 57 19.09 -2.04 8.29
C PRO A 57 18.80 -2.53 6.88
N LEU A 58 17.86 -3.47 6.72
CA LEU A 58 17.49 -4.01 5.42
C LEU A 58 16.64 -3.02 4.61
N GLU A 59 15.76 -2.26 5.27
CA GLU A 59 15.00 -1.19 4.61
C GLU A 59 15.95 -0.11 4.07
N HIS A 60 16.97 0.27 4.83
CA HIS A 60 17.96 1.26 4.38
C HIS A 60 18.74 0.78 3.16
N ALA A 61 19.25 -0.46 3.19
CA ALA A 61 19.97 -1.04 2.05
C ALA A 61 19.09 -1.16 0.79
N ILE A 62 17.79 -1.44 0.94
CA ILE A 62 16.86 -1.50 -0.20
C ILE A 62 16.58 -0.10 -0.76
N LEU A 63 16.49 0.92 0.10
CA LEU A 63 16.28 2.31 -0.33
C LEU A 63 17.49 2.83 -1.12
N GLU A 64 18.70 2.53 -0.68
CA GLU A 64 19.94 2.89 -1.40
C GLU A 64 19.99 2.26 -2.80
N ASP A 65 19.58 0.99 -2.94
CA ASP A 65 19.53 0.28 -4.23
C ASP A 65 18.43 0.83 -5.15
N ASN A 66 17.30 1.26 -4.58
CA ASN A 66 16.14 1.75 -5.34
C ASN A 66 16.22 3.23 -5.75
N ASP A 67 17.07 4.04 -5.08
CA ASP A 67 17.36 5.43 -5.48
C ASP A 67 18.31 5.49 -6.69
N SER A 68 19.10 4.44 -6.97
CA SER A 68 19.95 4.39 -8.16
C SER A 68 19.17 4.32 -9.48
N ASP A 69 17.89 3.97 -9.45
CA ASP A 69 17.00 3.91 -10.62
C ASP A 69 16.14 5.19 -10.78
N ASN A 70 16.24 6.16 -9.86
CA ASN A 70 15.40 7.37 -9.84
C ASN A 70 16.24 8.63 -9.61
N GLU A 71 17.09 8.98 -10.57
CA GLU A 71 17.58 10.36 -10.69
C GLU A 71 16.41 11.26 -11.13
N ASP A 72 15.58 11.70 -10.18
CA ASP A 72 14.86 12.97 -10.27
C ASP A 72 14.48 13.45 -8.86
N GLU A 73 15.04 14.61 -8.53
CA GLU A 73 14.92 15.46 -7.35
C GLU A 73 13.56 15.42 -6.61
N ASP A 74 13.58 15.26 -5.28
CA ASP A 74 13.24 16.37 -4.35
C ASP A 74 13.41 15.94 -2.89
N MET A 75 14.20 16.73 -2.17
CA MET A 75 14.44 16.68 -0.74
C MET A 75 13.19 17.10 0.02
N ASN A 76 12.35 16.14 0.43
CA ASN A 76 11.67 16.25 1.72
C ASN A 76 11.35 14.87 2.30
N SER A 77 12.33 14.31 3.01
CA SER A 77 12.16 13.15 3.89
C SER A 77 11.39 13.55 5.16
N ASP A 78 10.17 14.07 4.99
CA ASP A 78 9.21 14.13 6.08
C ASP A 78 8.59 12.74 6.22
N PHE A 79 9.18 12.00 7.16
CA PHE A 79 8.73 10.76 7.75
C PHE A 79 7.22 10.82 8.06
N TYR A 80 6.39 10.34 7.13
CA TYR A 80 4.94 10.24 7.30
C TYR A 80 4.62 9.06 8.22
N THR A 81 4.69 9.28 9.53
CA THR A 81 4.29 8.33 10.59
C THR A 81 2.79 8.18 10.72
N HIS A 82 2.02 9.03 10.05
CA HIS A 82 0.58 9.09 10.24
C HIS A 82 -0.15 9.12 8.90
N ILE A 83 -0.47 7.94 8.36
CA ILE A 83 -1.49 7.82 7.31
C ILE A 83 -2.84 7.93 8.02
N GLU A 84 -3.32 9.15 8.25
CA GLU A 84 -4.72 9.34 8.60
C GLU A 84 -5.58 8.81 7.46
N THR A 85 -6.56 7.98 7.80
CA THR A 85 -7.62 7.66 6.85
C THR A 85 -8.36 8.96 6.61
N SER A 86 -8.11 9.59 5.47
CA SER A 86 -8.78 10.84 5.10
C SER A 86 -10.28 10.68 5.35
N ASN A 87 -10.86 11.58 6.17
CA ASN A 87 -12.29 11.60 6.45
C ASN A 87 -13.14 11.58 5.16
N ALA A 88 -12.61 12.10 4.06
CA ALA A 88 -13.22 12.04 2.73
C ALA A 88 -13.38 10.60 2.21
N TRP A 89 -12.39 9.74 2.43
CA TRP A 89 -12.42 8.33 2.00
C TRP A 89 -13.39 7.49 2.83
N THR A 90 -13.43 7.73 4.14
CA THR A 90 -14.43 7.13 5.05
C THR A 90 -15.84 7.55 4.63
N THR A 91 -16.04 8.84 4.37
CA THR A 91 -17.33 9.41 3.95
C THR A 91 -17.79 8.83 2.61
N TRP A 92 -16.90 8.70 1.64
CA TRP A 92 -17.22 8.10 0.34
C TRP A 92 -17.65 6.63 0.49
N ARG A 93 -16.91 5.85 1.28
CA ARG A 93 -17.26 4.45 1.55
C ARG A 93 -18.62 4.30 2.23
N ASP A 94 -18.90 5.13 3.23
CA ASP A 94 -20.15 5.06 3.98
C ASP A 94 -21.36 5.47 3.13
N ASN A 95 -21.18 6.44 2.23
CA ASN A 95 -22.21 6.84 1.27
C ASN A 95 -22.49 5.73 0.26
N LEU A 96 -21.46 5.08 -0.27
CA LEU A 96 -21.63 3.95 -1.19
C LEU A 96 -22.35 2.78 -0.52
N ALA A 97 -21.97 2.45 0.72
CA ALA A 97 -22.62 1.38 1.49
C ALA A 97 -24.11 1.68 1.72
N ARG A 98 -24.44 2.94 2.00
CA ARG A 98 -25.83 3.39 2.20
C ARG A 98 -26.65 3.27 0.91
N GLU A 99 -26.12 3.73 -0.22
CA GLU A 99 -26.80 3.65 -1.52
C GLU A 99 -27.08 2.19 -1.92
N MET A 100 -26.10 1.30 -1.74
CA MET A 100 -26.28 -0.13 -2.01
C MET A 100 -27.36 -0.75 -1.13
N PHE A 101 -27.44 -0.35 0.14
CA PHE A 101 -28.43 -0.83 1.09
C PHE A 101 -29.86 -0.32 0.78
N GLU A 102 -30.00 0.96 0.44
CA GLU A 102 -31.29 1.55 0.04
C GLU A 102 -31.83 0.92 -1.23
N LYS A 103 -30.97 0.70 -2.23
CA LYS A 103 -31.33 -0.02 -3.46
C LYS A 103 -31.82 -1.44 -3.18
N TRP A 104 -31.17 -2.14 -2.24
CA TRP A 104 -31.57 -3.48 -1.82
C TRP A 104 -32.90 -3.48 -1.06
N LEU A 105 -33.18 -2.47 -0.23
CA LEU A 105 -34.46 -2.32 0.45
C LEU A 105 -35.60 -2.02 -0.54
N GLY A 106 -35.35 -1.13 -1.51
CA GLY A 106 -36.32 -0.79 -2.56
C GLY A 106 -36.71 -1.98 -3.43
N ASN A 107 -35.75 -2.85 -3.76
CA ASN A 107 -36.00 -4.09 -4.50
C ASN A 107 -36.73 -5.18 -3.69
N ARG A 108 -36.92 -5.00 -2.38
CA ARG A 108 -37.64 -5.94 -1.51
C ARG A 108 -39.06 -5.54 -1.16
N HIS A 109 -39.42 -4.28 -1.45
CA HIS A 109 -40.75 -3.73 -1.18
C HIS A 109 -41.54 -3.49 -2.48
N SER A 110 -41.14 -4.12 -3.59
CA SER A 110 -41.88 -4.16 -4.86
C SER A 110 -42.19 -5.59 -5.28
#